data_AF-X1B612-F1
#
_entry.id   AF-X1B612-F1
#
_cell.length_a   1.000
_cell.length_b   1.000
_cell.length_c   1.000
_cell.angle_alpha   90.00
_cell.angle_beta   90.00
_cell.angle_gamma   90.00
#
_symmetry.space_group_name_H-M   'P 1'
#
loop_
_entity.id
_entity.type
_entity.pdbx_description
1 polymer ?
#
loop_
_entity_poly.entity_id
_entity_poly.type
_entity_poly.pdbx_seq_one_letter_code
_entity_poly.pdbx_strand_id
1 'polypeptide(L)' 'MSEKEVTNTLSKRGKVEIFKKPYRRYRSINQDNSDRRIVYEKLYFVEVREG' A
#
# COMPACT_ATOMS: atom_id res chain seq x y z
N MET A 1 8.27 5.71 5.02
CA MET A 1 8.87 4.75 4.07
C MET A 1 8.36 5.04 2.68
N SER A 2 9.27 5.26 1.74
CA SER A 2 8.96 5.36 0.31
C SER A 2 8.64 3.98 -0.28
N GLU A 3 7.90 3.96 -1.39
CA GLU A 3 7.64 2.73 -2.14
C GLU A 3 8.94 2.00 -2.50
N LYS A 4 9.99 2.77 -2.84
CA LYS A 4 11.32 2.24 -3.17
C LYS A 4 11.96 1.49 -1.99
N GLU A 5 11.85 2.01 -0.77
CA GLU A 5 12.40 1.36 0.42
C GLU A 5 11.69 0.03 0.73
N VAL A 6 10.36 0.00 0.59
CA VAL A 6 9.57 -1.22 0.81
C VAL A 6 9.91 -2.27 -0.24
N THR A 7 9.91 -1.89 -1.53
CA THR A 7 10.27 -2.80 -2.63
C THR A 7 11.70 -3.32 -2.46
N ASN A 8 12.68 -2.46 -2.16
CA ASN A 8 14.06 -2.90 -1.93
C ASN A 8 14.19 -3.91 -0.79
N THR A 9 13.39 -3.77 0.26
CA THR A 9 13.40 -4.68 1.40
C THR A 9 12.79 -6.03 1.03
N LEU A 10 11.63 -6.02 0.36
CA LEU A 10 10.88 -7.21 0.00
C LEU A 10 11.53 -8.00 -1.14
N SER A 11 12.19 -7.33 -2.09
CA SER A 11 12.90 -7.97 -3.21
C SER A 11 14.05 -8.86 -2.77
N LYS A 12 14.56 -8.69 -1.53
CA LYS A 12 15.55 -9.61 -0.95
C LYS A 12 14.99 -11.01 -0.70
N ARG A 13 13.66 -11.15 -0.59
CA ARG A 13 12.98 -12.40 -0.25
C ARG A 13 12.35 -13.09 -1.46
N GLY A 14 12.08 -12.35 -2.53
CA GLY A 14 11.35 -12.88 -3.68
C GLY A 14 10.90 -11.81 -4.65
N LYS A 15 10.12 -12.21 -5.65
CA LYS A 15 9.58 -11.27 -6.64
C LYS A 15 8.45 -10.46 -6.00
N VAL A 16 8.53 -9.13 -6.08
CA VAL A 16 7.54 -8.21 -5.49
C VAL A 16 6.54 -7.75 -6.54
N GLU A 17 5.25 -7.83 -6.21
CA GLU A 17 4.16 -7.26 -7.00
C GLU A 17 3.38 -6.25 -6.15
N ILE A 18 3.03 -5.10 -6.74
CA ILE A 18 2.39 -3.97 -6.04
C ILE A 18 0.99 -3.76 -6.60
N PHE A 19 -0.01 -3.85 -5.74
CA PHE A 19 -1.40 -3.57 -6.08
C PHE A 19 -1.86 -2.28 -5.43
N LYS A 20 -2.66 -1.49 -6.15
CA LYS A 20 -3.27 -0.27 -5.64
C LYS A 20 -4.77 -0.41 -5.67
N LYS A 21 -5.42 -0.28 -4.52
CA LYS A 21 -6.87 -0.39 -4.39
C LYS A 21 -7.44 0.95 -3.87
N PRO A 22 -8.38 1.58 -4.58
CA PRO A 22 -9.10 2.71 -4.02
C PRO A 22 -10.03 2.21 -2.91
N TYR A 23 -10.07 2.91 -1.80
CA TYR A 23 -11.03 2.68 -0.74
C TYR A 23 -11.62 4.01 -0.26
N ARG A 24 -12.86 3.93 0.23
CA ARG A 24 -13.54 5.08 0.83
C ARG A 24 -13.10 5.17 2.29
N ARG A 25 -12.44 6.27 2.66
CA ARG A 25 -12.14 6.51 4.07
C ARG A 25 -13.41 6.98 4.76
N TYR A 26 -13.81 6.31 5.83
CA TYR A 26 -14.90 6.78 6.68
C TYR A 26 -14.46 8.04 7.42
N ARG A 27 -15.38 8.99 7.57
CA ARG A 27 -15.10 10.31 8.13
C ARG A 27 -14.82 10.16 9.62
N SER A 28 -13.63 10.57 10.07
CA SER A 28 -13.39 10.77 11.50
C SER A 28 -14.17 12.00 11.97
N ILE A 29 -14.62 12.02 13.23
CA ILE A 29 -15.51 13.06 13.80
C ILE A 29 -14.92 14.49 13.67
N ASN A 30 -13.60 14.64 13.53
CA ASN A 30 -12.90 15.92 13.47
C ASN A 30 -12.32 16.30 12.09
N GLN A 31 -12.85 15.77 10.97
CA GLN A 31 -12.35 16.07 9.61
C GLN A 31 -13.27 16.99 8.80
N ASP A 32 -12.70 18.06 8.23
CA ASP A 32 -13.42 19.04 7.40
C ASP A 32 -13.83 18.48 6.02
N ASN A 33 -14.59 19.26 5.25
CA ASN A 33 -15.13 18.83 3.94
C ASN A 33 -14.07 18.80 2.81
N SER A 34 -12.85 19.27 3.05
CA SER A 34 -11.77 19.25 2.05
C SER A 34 -11.09 17.89 1.94
N ASP A 35 -11.33 17.01 2.91
CA ASP A 35 -10.70 15.70 3.00
C ASP A 35 -11.18 14.76 1.88
N ARG A 36 -10.24 14.31 1.05
CA ARG A 36 -10.53 13.46 -0.12
C ARG A 36 -11.19 12.16 0.34
N ARG A 37 -12.42 11.94 -0.11
CA ARG A 37 -13.23 10.74 0.23
C ARG A 37 -12.63 9.44 -0.32
N ILE A 38 -11.85 9.52 -1.40
CA ILE A 38 -11.19 8.37 -2.03
C ILE A 38 -9.70 8.42 -1.69
N VAL A 39 -9.24 7.37 -1.03
CA VAL A 39 -7.85 7.15 -0.65
C VAL A 39 -7.37 5.86 -1.33
N TYR A 40 -6.06 5.69 -1.51
CA TYR A 40 -5.48 4.50 -2.13
C TYR A 40 -4.70 3.71 -1.10
N GLU A 41 -5.01 2.43 -1.00
CA GLU A 41 -4.21 1.45 -0.28
C GLU A 41 -3.23 0.79 -1.26
N LYS A 42 -2.01 0.53 -0.81
CA LYS A 42 -1.01 -0.25 -1.55
C LYS A 42 -0.76 -1.57 -0.84
N LEU A 43 -0.93 -2.67 -1.56
CA LEU A 43 -0.61 -4.02 -1.09
C LEU A 43 0.65 -4.50 -1.81
N TYR A 44 1.58 -5.09 -1.06
CA TYR A 44 2.81 -5.67 -1.59
C TYR A 44 2.75 -7.18 -1.40
N PHE A 45 2.81 -7.92 -2.49
CA PHE A 45 2.87 -9.37 -2.49
C PHE A 45 4.29 -9.81 -2.84
N VAL A 46 4.78 -10.86 -2.16
CA VAL A 46 6.11 -11.39 -2.40
C VAL A 46 5.99 -12.88 -2.70
N GLU A 47 6.35 -13.27 -3.92
CA GLU A 47 6.49 -14.67 -4.30
C GLU A 47 7.85 -15.17 -3.79
N VAL A 48 7.83 -15.95 -2.71
CA VAL A 48 9.02 -16.60 -2.14
C VAL A 48 9.10 -18.01 -2.71
N ARG A 49 10.19 -18.34 -3.40
CA ARG A 49 10.45 -19.73 -3.81
C ARG A 49 11.05 -20.45 -2.60
N GLU A 50 10.31 -21.39 -2.03
CA GLU A 50 10.89 -22.36 -1.10
C GLU A 50 11.86 -23.25 -1.90
N GLY A 51 13.12 -23.29 -1.47
CA GLY A 51 14.17 -24.13 -2.03
C GLY A 51 14.37 -25.39 -1.21
#